data_AF-R9KDN2-F1
#
_entry.id   AF-R9KDN2-F1
#
_cell.length_a   1.000
_cell.length_b   1.000
_cell.length_c   1.000
_cell.angle_alpha   90.00
_cell.angle_beta   90.00
_cell.angle_gamma   90.00
#
_symmetry.space_group_name_H-M   'P 1'
#
loop_
_entity.id
_entity.type
_entity.pdbx_description
1 polymer ?
#
loop_
_entity_poly.entity_id
_entity_poly.type
_entity_poly.pdbx_seq_one_letter_code
_entity_poly.pdbx_strand_id
1 'polypeptide(L)'
;MSDYDNAIFRLATAQETEPEDYIGEDGLLYCGKCCQPKEAYFPEGKTLFGRDRHPRACDCKRKILDEQQAAEDIRRHFGTVERLKRKGFTDPAM
;
A
#
# COMPACT_ATOMS: atom_id res chain seq x y z
N MET A 1 0.73 28.58 32.54
CA MET A 1 -0.07 28.35 31.31
C MET A 1 0.68 27.30 30.52
N SER A 2 0.01 26.19 30.24
CA SER A 2 0.55 24.83 30.16
C SER A 2 1.46 24.58 28.95
N ASP A 3 2.61 23.94 29.17
CA ASP A 3 3.52 23.48 28.10
C ASP A 3 2.84 22.53 27.08
N TYR A 4 1.69 21.95 27.45
CA TYR A 4 0.84 21.15 26.56
C TYR A 4 0.31 21.96 25.36
N ASP A 5 -0.03 23.23 25.54
CA ASP A 5 -0.59 24.05 24.46
C ASP A 5 0.47 24.32 23.36
N ASN A 6 1.75 24.39 23.75
CA ASN A 6 2.87 24.54 22.81
C ASN A 6 3.15 23.26 22.02
N ALA A 7 3.03 22.09 22.68
CA ALA A 7 3.23 20.80 22.04
C ALA A 7 2.15 20.49 20.99
N ILE A 8 0.88 20.80 21.29
CA ILE A 8 -0.24 20.62 20.34
C ILE A 8 -0.09 21.57 19.15
N PHE A 9 0.29 22.82 19.38
CA PHE A 9 0.57 23.78 18.30
C PHE A 9 1.72 23.31 17.39
N ARG A 10 2.82 22.81 17.98
CA ARG A 10 3.96 22.27 17.20
C ARG A 10 3.60 21.03 16.38
N LEU A 11 2.81 20.11 16.96
CA LEU A 11 2.30 18.94 16.24
C LEU A 11 1.38 19.33 15.09
N ALA A 12 0.52 20.33 15.29
CA ALA A 12 -0.36 20.85 14.23
C ALA A 12 0.41 21.55 13.10
N THR A 13 1.55 22.19 13.39
CA THR A 13 2.39 22.85 12.37
C THR A 13 3.34 21.91 11.63
N ALA A 14 3.59 20.70 12.14
CA ALA A 14 4.51 19.72 11.54
C ALA A 14 3.80 18.70 10.63
N GLN A 15 2.47 18.81 10.48
CA GLN A 15 1.74 18.07 9.45
C GLN A 15 2.00 18.76 8.12
N GLU A 16 3.11 18.41 7.46
CA GLU A 16 3.23 18.61 6.02
C GLU A 16 1.98 17.99 5.39
N THR A 17 1.10 18.83 4.86
CA THR A 17 -0.07 18.39 4.12
C THR A 17 0.46 17.56 2.96
N GLU A 18 0.27 16.24 3.02
CA GLU A 18 0.60 15.36 1.90
C GLU A 18 -0.04 15.96 0.64
N PRO A 19 0.71 16.08 -0.46
CA PRO A 19 0.21 16.72 -1.68
C PRO A 19 -1.07 16.01 -2.14
N GLU A 20 -2.13 16.80 -2.33
CA GLU A 20 -3.43 16.34 -2.78
C GLU A 20 -3.34 15.68 -4.16
N ASP A 21 -4.22 14.72 -4.41
CA ASP A 21 -4.35 14.10 -5.75
C ASP A 21 -4.91 15.12 -6.76
N TYR A 22 -4.43 15.05 -7.99
CA TYR A 22 -4.80 16.00 -9.05
C TYR A 22 -5.23 15.28 -10.34
N ILE A 23 -5.99 15.95 -11.20
CA ILE A 23 -6.40 15.43 -12.51
C ILE A 23 -5.37 15.90 -13.54
N GLY A 24 -4.81 14.95 -14.31
CA GLY A 24 -3.87 15.23 -15.39
C GLY A 24 -4.54 15.78 -16.66
N GLU A 25 -3.73 16.26 -17.60
CA GLU A 25 -4.22 16.74 -18.91
C GLU A 25 -4.89 15.64 -19.74
N ASP A 26 -4.50 14.39 -19.50
CA ASP A 26 -5.08 13.19 -20.07
C ASP A 26 -6.45 12.81 -19.46
N GLY A 27 -6.91 13.52 -18.43
CA GLY A 27 -8.16 13.26 -17.72
C GLY A 27 -8.10 12.09 -16.72
N LEU A 28 -6.91 11.56 -16.41
CA LEU A 28 -6.71 10.54 -15.37
C LEU A 28 -6.42 11.18 -14.01
N LEU A 29 -6.77 10.48 -12.93
CA LEU A 29 -6.38 10.88 -11.58
C LEU A 29 -4.90 10.52 -11.31
N TYR A 30 -4.12 11.47 -10.85
CA TYR A 30 -2.71 11.34 -10.48
C TYR A 30 -2.50 11.45 -8.98
N CYS A 31 -1.52 10.69 -8.49
CA CYS A 31 -1.10 10.77 -7.10
C CYS A 31 -0.27 12.03 -6.85
N GLY A 32 -0.62 12.85 -5.86
CA GLY A 32 0.16 14.03 -5.50
C GLY A 32 1.59 13.72 -5.04
N LYS A 33 1.82 12.53 -4.47
CA LYS A 33 3.12 12.11 -3.90
C LYS A 33 4.11 11.54 -4.92
N CYS A 34 3.66 10.67 -5.81
CA CYS A 34 4.52 9.99 -6.79
C CYS A 34 4.30 10.45 -8.24
N CYS A 35 3.36 11.38 -8.47
CA CYS A 35 3.00 11.91 -9.78
C CYS A 35 2.70 10.82 -10.82
N GLN A 36 2.18 9.68 -10.37
CA GLN A 36 1.77 8.57 -11.22
C GLN A 36 0.25 8.44 -11.30
N PRO A 37 -0.25 7.95 -12.43
CA PRO A 37 -1.68 7.75 -12.60
C PRO A 37 -2.20 6.65 -11.67
N LYS A 38 -3.20 7.01 -10.87
CA LYS A 38 -4.03 6.16 -10.01
C LYS A 38 -5.19 5.51 -10.77
N GLU A 39 -5.40 5.92 -12.01
CA GLU A 39 -6.40 5.38 -12.91
C GLU A 39 -5.76 5.00 -14.24
N ALA A 40 -6.43 4.15 -15.00
CA ALA A 40 -6.05 3.83 -16.37
C ALA A 40 -7.31 3.62 -17.21
N TYR A 41 -7.23 3.96 -18.49
CA TYR A 41 -8.28 3.64 -19.44
C TYR A 41 -8.33 2.13 -19.71
N PHE A 42 -9.54 1.61 -19.93
CA PHE A 42 -9.70 0.30 -20.53
C PHE A 42 -9.21 0.31 -21.99
N PRO A 43 -8.87 -0.87 -22.54
CA PRO A 43 -8.64 -1.00 -23.98
C PRO A 43 -9.84 -0.51 -24.78
N GLU A 44 -9.59 0.05 -25.97
CA GLU A 44 -10.62 0.62 -26.84
C GLU A 44 -11.84 -0.29 -27.01
N GLY A 45 -13.03 0.31 -26.89
CA GLY A 45 -14.32 -0.40 -27.01
C GLY A 45 -14.74 -1.21 -25.79
N LYS A 46 -13.96 -1.21 -24.70
CA LYS A 46 -14.34 -1.87 -23.44
C LYS A 46 -14.75 -0.85 -22.39
N THR A 47 -15.92 -1.04 -21.81
CA THR A 47 -16.37 -0.32 -20.62
C THR A 47 -16.86 -1.31 -19.59
N LEU A 48 -16.57 -1.05 -18.31
CA LEU A 48 -17.13 -1.83 -17.20
C LEU A 48 -18.06 -0.91 -16.41
N PHE A 49 -19.33 -1.33 -16.26
CA PHE A 49 -20.37 -0.55 -15.57
C PHE A 49 -20.54 0.88 -16.12
N GLY A 50 -20.38 1.05 -17.44
CA GLY A 50 -20.46 2.37 -18.08
C GLY A 50 -19.26 3.28 -17.79
N ARG A 51 -18.21 2.77 -17.15
CA ARG A 51 -16.94 3.49 -16.92
C ARG A 51 -15.90 3.01 -17.92
N ASP A 52 -15.20 3.98 -18.50
CA ASP A 52 -14.08 3.83 -19.43
C ASP A 52 -12.72 3.72 -18.72
N ARG A 53 -12.69 4.02 -17.42
CA ARG A 53 -11.50 4.01 -16.56
C ARG A 53 -11.62 3.02 -15.42
N HIS A 54 -10.48 2.48 -14.99
CA HIS A 54 -10.37 1.62 -13.82
C HIS A 54 -9.26 2.07 -12.86
N PRO A 55 -9.39 1.77 -11.55
CA PRO A 55 -8.32 2.03 -10.59
C PRO A 55 -7.05 1.24 -10.94
N ARG A 56 -5.91 1.89 -10.75
CA ARG A 56 -4.57 1.33 -10.88
C ARG A 56 -3.76 1.68 -9.64
N ALA A 57 -2.99 0.71 -9.12
CA ALA A 57 -2.09 0.99 -8.01
C ALA A 57 -0.93 1.86 -8.48
N CYS A 58 -0.80 3.07 -7.92
CA CYS A 58 0.41 3.89 -8.03
C CYS A 58 1.57 3.27 -7.24
N ASP A 59 2.80 3.73 -7.46
CA ASP A 59 3.99 3.17 -6.83
C ASP A 59 3.98 3.26 -5.30
N CYS A 60 3.38 4.31 -4.71
CA CYS A 60 3.23 4.37 -3.25
C CYS A 60 2.43 3.17 -2.72
N LYS A 61 1.32 2.84 -3.39
CA LYS A 61 0.48 1.70 -3.01
C LYS A 61 1.15 0.37 -3.30
N ARG A 62 1.88 0.26 -4.41
CA ARG A 62 2.66 -0.94 -4.76
C ARG A 62 3.70 -1.25 -3.70
N LYS A 63 4.49 -0.25 -3.28
CA LYS A 63 5.50 -0.42 -2.21
C LYS A 63 4.88 -0.95 -0.91
N ILE A 64 3.73 -0.40 -0.51
CA ILE A 64 3.02 -0.86 0.69
C ILE A 64 2.60 -2.34 0.55
N LEU A 65 2.07 -2.71 -0.62
CA LEU A 65 1.68 -4.11 -0.88
C LEU A 65 2.88 -5.05 -0.92
N ASP A 66 3.99 -4.62 -1.52
CA ASP A 66 5.22 -5.39 -1.60
C ASP A 66 5.81 -5.62 -0.20
N GLU A 67 5.82 -4.60 0.67
CA GLU A 67 6.25 -4.72 2.06
C GLU A 67 5.35 -5.69 2.87
N GLN A 68 4.02 -5.59 2.69
CA GLN A 68 3.07 -6.51 3.31
C GLN A 68 3.28 -7.94 2.83
N GLN A 69 3.47 -8.13 1.53
CA GLN A 69 3.72 -9.43 0.93
C GLN A 69 5.04 -10.03 1.43
N ALA A 70 6.11 -9.24 1.51
CA ALA A 70 7.39 -9.69 2.07
C ALA A 70 7.24 -10.11 3.54
N ALA A 71 6.49 -9.35 4.35
CA ALA A 71 6.20 -9.72 5.73
C ALA A 71 5.35 -11.00 5.84
N GLU A 72 4.41 -11.21 4.93
CA GLU A 72 3.66 -12.47 4.83
C GLU A 72 4.54 -13.66 4.46
N ASP A 73 5.43 -13.49 3.50
CA ASP A 73 6.31 -14.56 3.02
C ASP A 73 7.29 -14.98 4.12
N ILE A 74 7.81 -14.02 4.88
CA ILE A 74 8.63 -14.29 6.07
C ILE A 74 7.82 -15.08 7.11
N ARG A 75 6.58 -14.67 7.40
CA ARG A 75 5.70 -15.41 8.33
C ARG A 75 5.42 -16.84 7.85
N ARG A 76 5.13 -17.02 6.56
CA ARG A 76 4.90 -18.34 5.94
C ARG A 76 6.15 -19.21 6.02
N HIS A 77 7.33 -18.64 5.78
CA HIS A 77 8.60 -19.35 5.89
C HIS A 77 8.81 -19.86 7.31
N PHE A 78 8.74 -19.00 8.33
CA PHE A 78 8.91 -19.42 9.72
C PHE A 78 7.87 -20.44 10.17
N GLY A 79 6.60 -20.26 9.79
CA GLY A 79 5.55 -21.25 10.07
C GLY A 79 5.83 -22.60 9.41
N THR A 80 6.39 -22.60 8.20
CA THR A 80 6.82 -23.84 7.53
C THR A 80 7.98 -24.49 8.25
N VAL A 81 9.00 -23.72 8.65
CA VAL A 81 10.15 -24.21 9.41
C VAL A 81 9.70 -24.82 10.75
N GLU A 82 8.82 -24.13 11.49
CA GLU A 82 8.30 -24.64 12.76
C GLU A 82 7.52 -25.94 12.57
N ARG A 83 6.65 -26.00 11.55
CA ARG A 83 5.90 -27.21 11.19
C ARG A 83 6.83 -28.37 10.87
N LEU A 84 7.89 -28.13 10.10
CA LEU A 84 8.87 -29.15 9.74
C LEU A 84 9.66 -29.63 10.95
N LYS A 85 10.12 -28.71 11.82
CA LYS A 85 10.77 -29.06 13.09
C LYS A 85 9.87 -29.96 13.94
N ARG A 86 8.61 -29.56 14.13
CA ARG A 86 7.64 -30.37 14.89
C ARG A 86 7.52 -31.78 14.31
N LYS A 87 7.32 -31.91 12.99
CA LYS A 87 7.24 -33.22 12.34
C LYS A 87 8.51 -34.06 12.56
N GLY A 88 9.69 -33.49 12.36
CA GLY A 88 10.96 -34.20 12.54
C GLY A 88 11.19 -34.66 13.98
N PHE A 89 10.78 -33.90 14.99
CA PHE A 89 10.93 -34.30 16.40
C PHE A 89 9.83 -35.25 16.90
N THR A 90 8.69 -35.33 16.21
CA THR A 90 7.55 -36.15 16.63
C THR A 90 7.41 -37.44 15.80
N ASP A 91 8.23 -37.63 14.78
CA ASP A 91 8.25 -38.85 13.96
C ASP A 91 9.09 -39.92 14.65
N PRO A 92 8.50 -41.01 15.18
CA PRO A 92 9.24 -42.07 15.86
C PRO A 92 10.08 -42.95 14.91
N ALA A 93 9.94 -42.78 13.58
CA ALA A 93 10.70 -43.51 12.58
C ALA A 93 11.95 -42.76 12.06
N MET A 94 12.13 -41.50 12.46
CA MET A 94 13.33 -40.68 12.23
C MET A 94 14.17 -40.59 13.50
#